data_AF-A0A662HN88-F1
#
_entry.id   AF-A0A662HN88-F1
#
_cell.length_a   1.000
_cell.length_b   1.000
_cell.length_c   1.000
_cell.angle_alpha   90.00
_cell.angle_beta   90.00
_cell.angle_gamma   90.00
#
_symmetry.space_group_name_H-M   'P 1'
#
loop_
_entity.id
_entity.type
_entity.pdbx_description
1 polymer ?
#
loop_
_entity_poly.entity_id
_entity_poly.type
_entity_poly.pdbx_seq_one_letter_code
_entity_poly.pdbx_strand_id
1 'polypeptide(L)'
;MTALSRTYLYIGDLFKPLPLSFSEILEAWEEDVMKPFELVRGHVEEELGEVSGARLYGAYLNPETMTAVIEYMVDFEGEKVMGVYSVKIVHAENPQKAMMEYHKAEREGKLVR
;
A
#
# COMPACT_ATOMS: atom_id res chain seq x y z
N MET A 1 -23.37 -9.66 -10.46
CA MET A 1 -22.95 -8.91 -9.26
C MET A 1 -21.51 -8.52 -9.52
N THR A 2 -21.26 -7.27 -9.90
CA THR A 2 -19.91 -6.70 -9.93
C THR A 2 -19.41 -6.67 -8.48
N ALA A 3 -18.30 -7.34 -8.19
CA ALA A 3 -17.73 -7.27 -6.85
C ALA A 3 -17.24 -5.83 -6.64
N LEU A 4 -17.60 -5.23 -5.50
CA LEU A 4 -17.16 -3.88 -5.15
C LEU A 4 -15.66 -3.95 -4.84
N SER A 5 -14.85 -3.14 -5.53
CA SER A 5 -13.45 -2.97 -5.19
C SER A 5 -13.31 -2.41 -3.77
N ARG A 6 -12.23 -2.79 -3.09
CA ARG A 6 -11.96 -2.42 -1.70
C ARG A 6 -10.49 -2.09 -1.54
N THR A 7 -10.21 -1.24 -0.55
CA THR A 7 -8.85 -0.90 -0.14
C THR A 7 -8.45 -1.69 1.08
N TYR A 8 -7.20 -2.12 1.11
CA TYR A 8 -6.59 -2.84 2.21
C TYR A 8 -5.20 -2.29 2.52
N LEU A 9 -4.85 -2.27 3.80
CA LEU A 9 -3.48 -2.29 4.26
C LEU A 9 -3.02 -3.74 4.31
N TYR A 10 -2.00 -4.09 3.54
CA TYR A 10 -1.37 -5.40 3.60
C TYR A 10 -0.08 -5.32 4.42
N ILE A 11 -0.11 -5.97 5.58
CA ILE A 11 0.94 -5.94 6.60
C ILE A 11 0.88 -7.26 7.39
N GLY A 12 2.03 -7.87 7.71
CA GLY A 12 2.02 -9.15 8.45
C GLY A 12 1.37 -10.30 7.69
N ASP A 13 1.42 -10.30 6.35
CA ASP A 13 0.69 -11.22 5.48
C ASP A 13 -0.85 -11.17 5.59
N LEU A 14 -1.39 -10.10 6.18
CA LEU A 14 -2.83 -9.91 6.39
C LEU A 14 -3.35 -8.70 5.60
N PHE A 15 -4.52 -8.85 4.98
CA PHE A 15 -5.28 -7.75 4.39
C PHE A 15 -6.21 -7.12 5.42
N LYS A 16 -5.88 -5.92 5.90
CA LYS A 16 -6.69 -5.14 6.83
C LYS A 16 -7.52 -4.12 6.05
N PRO A 17 -8.86 -4.14 6.12
CA PRO A 17 -9.68 -3.24 5.31
C PRO A 17 -9.48 -1.78 5.72
N LEU A 18 -9.43 -0.89 4.72
CA LEU A 18 -9.34 0.56 4.91
C LEU A 18 -10.58 1.25 4.35
N PRO A 19 -11.10 2.29 5.00
CA PRO A 19 -12.25 3.06 4.51
C PRO A 19 -11.82 4.08 3.44
N LEU A 20 -10.98 3.66 2.49
CA LEU A 20 -10.48 4.49 1.40
C LEU A 20 -11.02 4.00 0.06
N SER A 21 -11.39 4.92 -0.81
CA SER A 21 -11.73 4.68 -2.20
C SER A 21 -10.49 4.69 -3.11
N PHE A 22 -10.65 4.24 -4.35
CA PHE A 22 -9.60 4.36 -5.37
C PHE A 22 -9.23 5.81 -5.64
N SER A 23 -10.25 6.70 -5.71
CA SER A 23 -10.06 8.13 -5.96
C SER A 23 -9.24 8.80 -4.87
N GLU A 24 -9.52 8.53 -3.59
CA GLU A 24 -8.73 9.08 -2.48
C GLU A 24 -7.24 8.66 -2.55
N ILE A 25 -6.96 7.41 -2.97
CA ILE A 25 -5.59 6.93 -3.16
C ILE A 25 -4.91 7.65 -4.33
N LEU A 26 -5.62 7.80 -5.45
CA LEU A 26 -5.09 8.49 -6.63
C LEU A 26 -4.84 9.98 -6.37
N GLU A 27 -5.80 10.68 -5.75
CA GLU A 27 -5.68 12.10 -5.41
C GLU A 27 -4.48 12.33 -4.48
N ALA A 28 -4.31 11.49 -3.46
CA ALA A 28 -3.14 11.55 -2.59
C ALA A 28 -1.85 11.29 -3.38
N TRP A 29 -1.81 10.26 -4.23
CA TRP A 29 -0.65 9.93 -5.04
C TRP A 29 -0.25 11.06 -6.00
N GLU A 30 -1.22 11.73 -6.62
CA GLU A 30 -0.99 12.87 -7.51
C GLU A 30 -0.46 14.11 -6.77
N GLU A 31 -0.84 14.28 -5.49
CA GLU A 31 -0.30 15.36 -4.65
C GLU A 31 1.18 15.12 -4.32
N ASP A 32 1.51 13.95 -3.79
CA ASP A 32 2.88 13.53 -3.46
C ASP A 32 2.91 12.01 -3.26
N VAL A 33 3.99 11.36 -3.73
CA VAL A 33 4.12 9.89 -3.67
C VAL A 33 4.09 9.31 -2.25
N MET A 34 4.32 10.11 -1.21
CA MET A 34 4.24 9.71 0.19
C MET A 34 2.87 9.97 0.83
N LYS A 35 2.00 10.77 0.21
CA LYS A 35 0.67 11.08 0.78
C LYS A 35 -0.22 9.87 1.01
N PRO A 36 -0.23 8.84 0.14
CA PRO A 36 -0.99 7.63 0.45
C PRO A 36 -0.49 6.94 1.72
N PHE A 37 0.82 6.98 2.02
CA PHE A 37 1.34 6.46 3.27
C PHE A 37 0.82 7.24 4.48
N GLU A 38 0.81 8.57 4.41
CA GLU A 38 0.31 9.41 5.51
C GLU A 38 -1.18 9.15 5.82
N LEU A 39 -2.00 8.80 4.83
CA LEU A 39 -3.39 8.38 5.05
C LEU A 39 -3.52 7.11 5.91
N VAL A 40 -2.50 6.25 5.90
CA VAL A 40 -2.52 4.95 6.60
C VAL A 40 -1.49 4.87 7.73
N ARG A 41 -0.68 5.91 7.96
CA ARG A 41 0.40 5.93 8.96
C ARG A 41 -0.08 5.49 10.32
N GLY A 42 -1.22 6.01 10.79
CA GLY A 42 -1.79 5.62 12.09
C GLY A 42 -2.07 4.11 12.19
N HIS A 43 -2.62 3.50 11.13
CA HIS A 43 -2.83 2.05 11.09
C HIS A 43 -1.53 1.24 11.03
N VAL A 44 -0.45 1.81 10.47
CA VAL A 44 0.87 1.17 10.49
C VAL A 44 1.50 1.27 11.88
N GLU A 45 1.38 2.43 12.53
CA GLU A 45 1.90 2.68 13.87
C GLU A 45 1.19 1.83 14.93
N GLU A 46 -0.12 1.63 14.80
CA GLU A 46 -0.89 0.70 15.65
C GLU A 46 -0.37 -0.75 15.58
N GLU A 47 0.24 -1.14 14.46
CA GLU A 47 0.66 -2.51 14.19
C GLU A 47 2.15 -2.77 14.44
N LEU A 48 3.01 -1.80 14.12
CA LEU A 48 4.46 -1.94 14.21
C LEU A 48 5.08 -1.16 15.37
N GLY A 49 4.41 -0.11 15.88
CA GLY A 49 5.01 0.89 16.76
C GLY A 49 5.34 2.19 16.02
N GLU A 50 6.06 3.10 16.67
CA GLU A 50 6.34 4.43 16.12
C GLU A 50 7.06 4.35 14.77
N VAL A 51 6.55 5.05 13.76
CA VAL A 51 7.20 5.11 12.44
C VAL A 51 8.21 6.26 12.43
N SER A 52 9.49 5.90 12.41
CA SER A 52 10.61 6.84 12.34
C SER A 52 10.99 7.22 10.90
N GLY A 53 10.55 6.44 9.91
CA GLY A 53 10.76 6.74 8.50
C GLY A 53 9.93 5.88 7.56
N ALA A 54 9.65 6.38 6.36
CA ALA A 54 9.05 5.60 5.29
C ALA A 54 9.59 6.06 3.94
N ARG A 55 9.74 5.11 3.01
CA ARG A 55 10.15 5.38 1.63
C ARG A 55 9.37 4.51 0.67
N LEU A 56 9.02 5.08 -0.49
CA LEU A 56 8.42 4.32 -1.58
C LEU A 56 9.40 3.24 -2.04
N TYR A 57 8.91 2.01 -2.12
CA TYR A 57 9.63 0.90 -2.76
C TYR A 57 9.21 0.74 -4.22
N GLY A 58 7.90 0.82 -4.47
CA GLY A 58 7.34 0.77 -5.80
C GLY A 58 5.83 0.89 -5.82
N ALA A 59 5.29 1.35 -6.96
CA ALA A 59 3.86 1.44 -7.18
C ALA A 59 3.44 0.83 -8.52
N TYR A 60 2.30 0.16 -8.50
CA TYR A 60 1.53 -0.28 -9.67
C TYR A 60 0.15 0.36 -9.61
N LEU A 61 -0.16 1.22 -10.57
CA LEU A 61 -1.42 1.93 -10.68
C LEU A 61 -2.03 1.63 -12.05
N ASN A 62 -3.23 1.08 -12.07
CA ASN A 62 -3.99 0.80 -13.27
C ASN A 62 -5.40 1.39 -13.15
N PRO A 63 -5.62 2.62 -13.69
CA PRO A 63 -6.92 3.26 -13.68
C PRO A 63 -7.99 2.51 -14.49
N GLU A 64 -7.62 1.77 -15.55
CA GLU A 64 -8.57 1.03 -16.39
C GLU A 64 -9.27 -0.09 -15.60
N THR A 65 -8.54 -0.73 -14.69
CA THR A 65 -9.06 -1.80 -13.83
C THR A 65 -9.33 -1.33 -12.40
N MET A 66 -9.22 -0.03 -12.14
CA MET A 66 -9.26 0.56 -10.79
C MET A 66 -8.43 -0.26 -9.81
N THR A 67 -7.17 -0.54 -10.14
CA THR A 67 -6.26 -1.35 -9.33
C THR A 67 -5.06 -0.53 -8.89
N ALA A 68 -4.75 -0.55 -7.60
CA ALA A 68 -3.55 0.07 -7.05
C ALA A 68 -2.83 -0.90 -6.10
N VAL A 69 -1.52 -0.96 -6.21
CA VAL A 69 -0.62 -1.55 -5.20
C VAL A 69 0.53 -0.58 -5.00
N ILE A 70 0.64 0.00 -3.82
CA ILE A 70 1.70 0.93 -3.45
C ILE A 70 2.46 0.33 -2.28
N GLU A 71 3.75 0.06 -2.45
CA GLU A 71 4.61 -0.54 -1.44
C GLU A 71 5.56 0.49 -0.84
N TYR A 72 5.63 0.52 0.48
CA TYR A 72 6.57 1.31 1.25
C TYR A 72 7.47 0.42 2.10
N MET A 73 8.75 0.79 2.20
CA MET A 73 9.62 0.29 3.27
C MET A 73 9.51 1.26 4.44
N VAL A 74 9.06 0.76 5.58
CA VAL A 74 8.77 1.54 6.78
C VAL A 74 9.79 1.19 7.86
N ASP A 75 10.55 2.18 8.30
CA ASP A 75 11.43 2.09 9.45
C ASP A 75 10.60 2.37 10.71
N PHE A 76 10.62 1.46 11.69
CA PHE A 76 9.78 1.53 12.89
C PHE A 76 10.55 1.21 14.18
N GLU A 77 10.06 1.76 15.27
CA GLU A 77 10.56 1.58 16.64
C GLU A 77 9.39 1.20 17.55
N GLY A 78 9.30 -0.08 17.89
CA GLY A 78 8.38 -0.61 18.90
C GLY A 78 9.05 -0.79 20.26
N GLU A 79 8.27 -1.07 21.32
CA GLU A 79 8.76 -1.15 22.70
C GLU A 79 9.95 -2.12 22.92
N LYS A 80 10.09 -3.14 22.07
CA LYS A 80 11.12 -4.19 22.20
C LYS A 80 11.88 -4.50 20.90
N VAL A 81 11.42 -3.98 19.78
CA VAL A 81 11.94 -4.32 18.44
C VAL A 81 11.94 -3.06 17.60
N MET A 82 13.06 -2.82 16.92
CA MET A 82 13.18 -1.85 15.83
C MET A 82 13.47 -2.60 14.54
N GLY A 83 13.07 -2.05 13.40
CA GLY A 83 13.35 -2.70 12.13
C GLY A 83 12.78 -1.98 10.92
N VAL A 84 12.86 -2.65 9.78
CA VAL A 84 12.27 -2.20 8.52
C VAL A 84 11.24 -3.23 8.09
N TYR A 85 10.02 -2.76 7.77
CA TYR A 85 8.94 -3.63 7.33
C TYR A 85 8.35 -3.15 5.99
N SER A 86 8.00 -4.07 5.11
CA SER A 86 7.28 -3.73 3.87
C SER A 86 5.79 -3.64 4.16
N VAL A 87 5.18 -2.50 3.83
CA VAL A 87 3.74 -2.27 3.95
C VAL A 87 3.18 -1.95 2.58
N LYS A 88 1.99 -2.49 2.25
CA LYS A 88 1.35 -2.24 0.96
C LYS A 88 -0.06 -1.67 1.13
N ILE A 89 -0.39 -0.64 0.36
CA ILE A 89 -1.77 -0.19 0.16
C ILE A 89 -2.27 -0.88 -1.11
N VAL A 90 -3.34 -1.66 -0.99
CA VAL A 90 -3.90 -2.47 -2.08
C VAL A 90 -5.35 -2.09 -2.30
N HIS A 91 -5.67 -1.51 -3.46
CA HIS A 91 -7.05 -1.30 -3.92
C HIS A 91 -7.34 -2.21 -5.10
N ALA A 92 -8.33 -3.09 -4.98
CA ALA A 92 -8.74 -3.97 -6.07
C ALA A 92 -10.10 -4.63 -5.82
N GLU A 93 -10.72 -5.15 -6.89
CA GLU A 93 -11.80 -6.13 -6.78
C GLU A 93 -11.29 -7.47 -6.20
N ASN A 94 -10.09 -7.89 -6.62
CA ASN A 94 -9.42 -9.09 -6.13
C ASN A 94 -7.98 -8.74 -5.71
N PRO A 95 -7.70 -8.59 -4.39
CA PRO A 95 -6.39 -8.13 -3.92
C PRO A 95 -5.28 -9.14 -4.19
N GLN A 96 -5.56 -10.45 -4.20
CA GLN A 96 -4.57 -11.47 -4.55
C GLN A 96 -4.13 -11.33 -6.02
N LYS A 97 -5.09 -11.11 -6.92
CA LYS A 97 -4.78 -10.86 -8.34
C LYS A 97 -3.97 -9.57 -8.51
N ALA A 98 -4.32 -8.50 -7.80
CA ALA A 98 -3.57 -7.25 -7.82
C ALA A 98 -2.11 -7.44 -7.37
N MET A 99 -1.87 -8.21 -6.32
CA MET A 99 -0.52 -8.58 -5.88
C MET A 99 0.25 -9.37 -6.96
N MET A 100 -0.41 -10.29 -7.68
CA MET A 100 0.22 -11.00 -8.80
C MET A 100 0.62 -10.05 -9.94
N GLU A 101 -0.23 -9.08 -10.28
CA GLU A 101 0.05 -8.06 -11.28
C GLU A 101 1.22 -7.16 -10.86
N TYR A 102 1.24 -6.72 -9.61
CA TYR A 102 2.34 -5.97 -9.01
C TYR A 102 3.68 -6.72 -9.13
N HIS A 103 3.74 -7.98 -8.69
CA HIS A 103 4.96 -8.78 -8.80
C HIS A 103 5.39 -9.06 -10.24
N LYS A 104 4.44 -9.13 -11.17
CA LYS A 104 4.78 -9.19 -12.60
C LYS A 104 5.40 -7.88 -13.07
N ALA A 105 4.80 -6.74 -12.75
CA ALA A 105 5.33 -5.43 -13.09
C ALA A 105 6.73 -5.20 -12.46
N GLU A 106 6.95 -5.66 -11.24
CA GLU A 106 8.25 -5.65 -10.56
C GLU A 106 9.31 -6.42 -11.35
N ARG A 107 9.04 -7.68 -11.70
CA ARG A 107 9.97 -8.51 -12.49
C ARG A 107 10.26 -7.93 -13.87
N GLU A 108 9.31 -7.19 -14.43
CA GLU A 108 9.44 -6.53 -15.74
C GLU A 108 10.04 -5.12 -15.65
N GLY A 109 10.35 -4.61 -14.45
CA GLY A 109 10.92 -3.27 -14.25
C GLY A 109 9.94 -2.13 -14.55
N LYS A 110 8.63 -2.37 -14.39
CA LYS A 110 7.54 -1.45 -14.75
C LYS A 110 6.90 -0.72 -13.56
N LEU A 111 7.41 -0.91 -12.35
CA LEU A 111 6.93 -0.17 -11.18
C LEU A 111 7.38 1.29 -11.26
N VAL A 112 6.52 2.19 -10.79
CA VAL A 112 6.90 3.58 -10.52
C VAL A 112 7.70 3.60 -9.22
N ARG A 113 8.79 4.39 -9.18
CA ARG A 113 9.72 4.52 -8.04
C ARG A 113 10.10 5.97 -7.80
#